data_AF-A0A436SF16-F1
#
_entry.id   AF-A0A436SF16-F1
#
_cell.length_a   1.000
_cell.length_b   1.000
_cell.length_c   1.000
_cell.angle_alpha   90.00
_cell.angle_beta   90.00
_cell.angle_gamma   90.00
#
_symmetry.space_group_name_H-M   'P 1'
#
loop_
_entity.id
_entity.type
_entity.pdbx_description
1 polymer ?
#
loop_
_entity_poly.entity_id
_entity_poly.type
_entity_poly.pdbx_seq_one_letter_code
_entity_poly.pdbx_strand_id
1 'polypeptide(L)' 'GRFRAECLNAHWFLTLADAAEKLEDWRRYYNEVRPHGAIGHKVPISLLTPDGAASPPS' A
#
# COMPACT_ATOMS: atom_id res chain seq x y z
N GLY A 1 11.21 -2.21 3.72
CA GLY A 1 10.50 -1.69 2.53
C GLY A 1 11.49 -1.00 1.60
N ARG A 2 11.12 -0.79 0.32
CA ARG A 2 12.00 -0.18 -0.70
C ARG A 2 11.45 1.16 -1.22
N PHE A 3 10.77 1.92 -0.37
CA PHE A 3 10.11 3.19 -0.73
C PHE A 3 11.03 4.17 -1.50
N ARG A 4 12.26 4.38 -1.02
CA ARG A 4 13.22 5.26 -1.72
C ARG A 4 13.49 4.81 -3.15
N ALA A 5 13.72 3.52 -3.37
CA ALA A 5 14.05 3.00 -4.70
C ALA A 5 12.81 2.87 -5.61
N GLU A 6 11.69 2.43 -5.05
CA GLU A 6 10.47 2.10 -5.81
C GLU A 6 9.52 3.30 -5.99
N CYS A 7 9.68 4.38 -5.24
CA CYS A 7 8.85 5.59 -5.34
C CYS A 7 9.70 6.84 -5.59
N LEU A 8 10.53 7.23 -4.62
CA LEU A 8 11.19 8.53 -4.67
C LEU A 8 12.23 8.65 -5.80
N ASN A 9 13.01 7.59 -6.05
CA ASN A 9 13.99 7.57 -7.13
C ASN A 9 13.38 7.19 -8.48
N ALA A 10 12.17 6.61 -8.49
CA ALA A 10 11.50 6.18 -9.70
C ALA A 10 10.69 7.31 -10.37
N HIS A 11 10.41 8.38 -9.65
CA HIS A 11 9.58 9.48 -10.13
C HIS A 11 10.30 10.83 -10.04
N TRP A 12 10.10 11.63 -11.08
CA TRP A 12 10.39 13.05 -11.05
C TRP A 12 9.19 13.79 -10.45
N PHE A 13 9.45 14.75 -9.58
CA PHE A 13 8.41 15.57 -8.96
C PHE A 13 8.48 16.99 -9.52
N LEU A 14 7.47 17.35 -10.32
CA LEU A 14 7.47 18.64 -11.02
C LEU A 14 6.85 19.75 -10.15
N THR A 15 5.94 19.39 -9.25
CA THR A 15 5.28 20.28 -8.29
C THR A 15 4.97 19.55 -6.99
N LEU A 16 4.57 20.29 -5.94
CA LEU A 16 4.10 19.67 -4.70
C LEU A 16 2.81 18.87 -4.89
N ALA A 17 1.90 19.32 -5.77
CA ALA A 17 0.67 18.61 -6.08
C ALA A 17 0.95 17.27 -6.76
N ASP A 18 1.86 17.28 -7.74
CA ASP A 18 2.35 16.08 -8.42
C ASP A 18 3.04 15.10 -7.46
N ALA A 19 3.82 15.63 -6.51
CA ALA A 19 4.41 14.81 -5.45
C ALA A 19 3.35 14.18 -4.54
N ALA A 20 2.35 14.95 -4.11
CA ALA A 20 1.27 14.44 -3.27
C ALA A 20 0.51 13.30 -3.96
N GLU A 21 0.17 13.46 -5.25
CA GLU A 21 -0.52 12.43 -6.03
C GLU A 21 0.31 11.13 -6.12
N LYS A 22 1.57 11.22 -6.53
CA LYS A 22 2.46 10.05 -6.67
C LYS A 22 2.72 9.33 -5.35
N LEU A 23 2.84 10.09 -4.25
CA LEU A 23 3.01 9.51 -2.93
C LEU A 23 1.76 8.80 -2.45
N GLU A 24 0.58 9.34 -2.74
CA GLU A 24 -0.70 8.72 -2.38
C GLU A 24 -0.92 7.43 -3.19
N ASP A 25 -0.62 7.43 -4.48
CA ASP A 25 -0.68 6.23 -5.31
C ASP A 25 0.24 5.13 -4.76
N TRP A 26 1.49 5.50 -4.43
CA TRP A 26 2.42 4.54 -3.83
C TRP A 26 1.95 4.03 -2.47
N ARG A 27 1.39 4.91 -1.62
CA ARG A 27 0.81 4.54 -0.32
C ARG A 27 -0.30 3.52 -0.50
N ARG A 28 -1.21 3.75 -1.46
CA ARG A 28 -2.31 2.83 -1.79
C ARG A 28 -1.78 1.50 -2.28
N TYR A 29 -0.86 1.51 -3.25
CA TYR A 29 -0.24 0.28 -3.76
C TYR A 29 0.45 -0.53 -2.65
N TYR A 30 1.24 0.12 -1.79
CA TYR A 30 1.95 -0.55 -0.71
C TYR A 30 1.00 -1.18 0.31
N ASN A 31 -0.06 -0.47 0.69
CA ASN A 31 -0.97 -0.88 1.75
C ASN A 31 -2.10 -1.81 1.28
N GLU A 32 -2.53 -1.71 0.02
CA GLU A 32 -3.75 -2.38 -0.45
C GLU A 32 -3.47 -3.45 -1.50
N VAL A 33 -2.35 -3.37 -2.22
CA VAL A 33 -2.07 -4.24 -3.37
C VAL A 33 -0.85 -5.12 -3.16
N ARG A 34 0.22 -4.58 -2.58
CA ARG A 34 1.51 -5.28 -2.46
C ARG A 34 1.48 -6.30 -1.32
N PRO A 35 1.67 -7.60 -1.59
CA PRO A 35 1.83 -8.59 -0.53
C PRO A 35 3.22 -8.46 0.12
N HIS A 36 3.29 -8.62 1.44
CA HIS A 36 4.55 -8.54 2.18
C HIS A 36 4.81 -9.84 2.94
N GLY A 37 5.98 -10.44 2.70
CA GLY A 37 6.37 -11.71 3.33
C GLY A 37 6.39 -11.65 4.86
N ALA A 38 6.72 -10.50 5.45
CA ALA A 38 6.75 -10.30 6.90
C ALA A 38 5.37 -10.47 7.58
N ILE A 39 4.28 -10.36 6.83
CA ILE A 39 2.90 -10.51 7.32
C ILE A 39 2.20 -11.69 6.61
N GLY A 40 2.96 -12.74 6.32
CA GLY A 40 2.40 -13.97 5.73
C GLY A 40 1.96 -13.79 4.28
N HIS A 41 2.66 -12.94 3.52
CA HIS A 41 2.34 -12.63 2.12
C HIS A 41 0.96 -11.97 1.93
N LYS A 42 0.48 -11.25 2.94
CA LYS A 42 -0.74 -10.45 2.88
C LYS A 42 -0.45 -8.98 2.59
N VAL A 43 -1.49 -8.25 2.20
CA VAL A 43 -1.44 -6.78 2.07
C VAL A 43 -1.66 -6.14 3.45
N PRO A 44 -1.02 -5.00 3.79
CA PRO A 44 -1.12 -4.42 5.12
C PRO A 44 -2.55 -4.06 5.55
N ILE A 45 -3.41 -3.67 4.62
CA ILE A 45 -4.82 -3.34 4.91
C ILE A 45 -5.59 -4.53 5.48
N SER A 46 -5.22 -5.77 5.12
CA SER A 46 -5.89 -6.98 5.64
C SER A 46 -5.61 -7.22 7.12
N LEU A 47 -4.71 -6.47 7.75
CA LEU A 47 -4.49 -6.54 9.19
C LEU A 47 -5.54 -5.74 9.97
N LEU A 48 -6.19 -4.77 9.32
CA LEU A 48 -7.28 -3.99 9.94
C LEU A 48 -8.61 -4.72 9.89
N THR A 49 -8.79 -5.61 8.92
CA THR A 49 -9.94 -6.52 8.82
C THR A 49 -9.48 -7.93 9.20
N PRO A 50 -9.72 -8.42 10.42
CA PRO A 50 -9.37 -9.80 10.74
C PRO A 50 -10.07 -10.73 9.74
N ASP A 51 -9.27 -11.53 9.02
CA ASP A 51 -9.70 -12.65 8.19
C ASP A 51 -10.72 -13.49 8.99
N GLY A 52 -12.02 -13.26 8.75
CA GLY A 52 -13.10 -13.91 9.51
C GLY A 52 -14.34 -13.06 9.80
N ALA A 53 -14.29 -11.74 9.69
CA ALA A 53 -15.47 -10.89 9.91
C ALA A 53 -16.31 -10.65 8.64
N ALA A 54 -16.68 -11.71 7.91
CA ALA A 54 -17.72 -11.66 6.88
C ALA A 54 -18.20 -13.08 6.54
N SER A 55 -18.89 -13.71 7.48
CA SER A 55 -19.95 -14.66 7.12
C SER A 55 -21.24 -14.09 7.70
N PRO A 56 -22.28 -13.80 6.89
CA PRO A 56 -23.58 -13.45 7.43
C PRO A 56 -24.11 -14.65 8.22
N PRO A 57 -24.81 -14.46 9.35
CA PRO A 57 -25.53 -15.55 9.99
C PRO A 57 -26.62 -16.06 9.05
N SER A 58 -26.76 -17.40 8.99
CA SER A 58 -27.73 -18.14 8.19
C SER A 58 -29.18 -17.71 8.40
#